data_AF-A0ABD2GVQ0-F1
#
_entry.id   AF-A0ABD2GVQ0-F1
#
_cell.length_a   1.000
_cell.length_b   1.000
_cell.length_c   1.000
_cell.angle_alpha   90.00
_cell.angle_beta   90.00
_cell.angle_gamma   90.00
#
_symmetry.space_group_name_H-M   'P 1'
#
loop_
_entity.id
_entity.type
_entity.pdbx_description
1 polymer ?
#
loop_
_entity_poly.entity_id
_entity_poly.type
_entity_poly.pdbx_seq_one_letter_code
_entity_poly.pdbx_strand_id
1 'polypeptide(L)'
;MVPQCYIAVVNSVLLHKELDKMRGDPGRTKPHTPSSLVCIPKYYGEDATALRRYCRRCSDAGNKTVKTPIYCTKCLVPLCLNSKKNCFEAWHTSD
;
A
#
# COMPACT_ATOMS: atom_id res chain seq x y z
N MET A 1 -46.44 25.50 6.19
CA MET A 1 -45.35 25.91 7.10
C MET A 1 -44.70 24.64 7.63
N VAL A 2 -43.48 24.32 7.18
CA VAL A 2 -42.76 23.11 7.65
C VAL A 2 -42.09 23.47 8.98
N PRO A 3 -42.35 22.74 10.07
CA PRO A 3 -41.73 23.03 11.36
C PRO A 3 -40.22 22.86 11.27
N GLN A 4 -39.45 23.82 11.83
CA GLN A 4 -37.99 23.84 11.76
C GLN A 4 -37.33 22.53 12.22
N CYS A 5 -37.96 21.80 13.14
CA CYS A 5 -37.50 20.49 13.62
C CYS A 5 -37.51 19.42 12.52
N TYR A 6 -38.45 19.47 11.58
CA TYR A 6 -38.53 18.50 10.48
C TYR A 6 -37.36 18.68 9.51
N ILE A 7 -37.03 19.93 9.19
CA ILE A 7 -35.88 20.26 8.34
C ILE A 7 -34.58 19.80 9.02
N ALA A 8 -34.45 20.00 10.34
CA ALA A 8 -33.29 19.55 11.10
C ALA A 8 -33.13 18.01 11.11
N VAL A 9 -34.22 17.25 11.25
CA VAL A 9 -34.18 15.78 11.24
C VAL A 9 -33.87 15.23 9.85
N VAL A 10 -34.43 15.82 8.79
CA VAL A 10 -34.10 15.41 7.42
C VAL A 10 -32.63 15.74 7.10
N ASN A 11 -32.15 16.90 7.54
CA ASN A 11 -30.75 17.30 7.36
C ASN A 11 -29.80 16.37 8.12
N SER A 12 -30.12 15.96 9.35
CA SER A 12 -29.29 15.03 10.12
C SER A 12 -29.25 13.65 9.48
N VAL A 13 -30.38 13.10 9.05
CA VAL A 13 -30.44 11.79 8.37
C VAL A 13 -29.68 11.81 7.04
N LEU A 14 -29.77 12.90 6.27
CA LEU A 14 -29.03 13.07 5.02
C LEU A 14 -27.52 13.17 5.26
N LEU A 15 -27.09 13.88 6.30
CA LEU A 15 -25.68 14.00 6.68
C LEU A 15 -25.10 12.65 7.13
N HIS A 16 -25.85 11.87 7.91
CA HIS A 16 -25.44 10.52 8.32
C HIS A 16 -25.29 9.57 7.11
N LYS A 17 -26.21 9.63 6.14
CA LYS A 17 -26.14 8.81 4.91
C LYS A 17 -24.91 9.12 4.04
N GLU A 18 -24.46 10.37 4.02
CA GLU A 18 -23.26 10.77 3.29
C GLU A 18 -21.97 10.35 4.02
N LEU A 19 -21.97 10.39 5.36
CA LEU A 19 -20.86 9.86 6.18
C LEU A 19 -20.70 8.34 6.03
N ASP A 20 -21.79 7.57 5.97
CA ASP A 20 -21.73 6.13 5.70
C ASP A 20 -21.20 5.82 4.29
N LYS A 21 -21.50 6.66 3.29
CA LYS A 21 -20.96 6.54 1.93
C LYS A 21 -19.45 6.78 1.85
N MET A 22 -18.90 7.63 2.72
CA MET A 22 -17.46 7.89 2.82
C MET A 22 -16.71 6.81 3.61
N ARG A 23 -17.42 5.94 4.34
CA ARG A 23 -16.84 4.76 4.98
C ARG A 23 -16.73 3.60 3.99
N GLY A 24 -16.12 3.88 2.85
CA GLY A 24 -15.69 2.89 1.89
C GLY A 24 -14.52 2.05 2.43
N ASP A 25 -14.70 0.74 2.41
CA ASP A 25 -13.71 -0.33 2.42
C ASP A 25 -12.68 -0.37 3.60
N PRO A 26 -12.75 -1.37 4.51
CA PRO A 26 -11.70 -1.61 5.51
C PRO A 26 -10.38 -2.14 4.94
N GLY A 27 -10.20 -2.14 3.61
CA GLY A 27 -8.99 -2.56 2.90
C GLY A 27 -8.09 -1.40 2.44
N ARG A 28 -8.28 -0.17 2.94
CA ARG A 28 -7.34 0.93 2.64
C ARG A 28 -6.04 0.74 3.41
N THR A 29 -5.09 0.10 2.74
CA THR A 29 -3.65 0.09 3.05
C THR A 29 -3.24 1.45 3.58
N LYS A 30 -2.76 1.45 4.83
CA LYS A 30 -2.17 2.62 5.49
C LYS A 30 -1.26 3.34 4.49
N PRO A 31 -1.33 4.67 4.36
CA PRO A 31 -0.29 5.40 3.65
C PRO A 31 1.05 4.98 4.27
N HIS A 32 1.86 4.23 3.52
CA HIS A 32 3.20 3.87 3.95
C HIS A 32 4.02 5.16 3.86
N THR A 33 3.99 5.97 4.91
CA THR A 33 4.91 7.08 5.06
C THR A 33 6.31 6.47 5.00
N PRO A 34 7.19 6.91 4.08
CA PRO A 34 8.58 6.45 4.06
C PRO A 34 9.26 6.96 5.33
N SER A 35 9.18 6.17 6.39
CA SER A 35 9.69 6.53 7.72
C SER A 35 11.18 6.28 7.87
N SER A 36 11.85 5.79 6.82
CA SER A 36 13.26 5.36 6.88
C SER A 36 14.15 6.24 6.02
N LEU A 37 15.16 6.84 6.65
CA LEU A 37 16.22 7.59 5.96
C LEU A 37 17.17 6.66 5.19
N VAL A 38 17.15 5.36 5.51
CA VAL A 38 18.04 4.33 4.96
C VAL A 38 17.24 3.27 4.17
N CYS A 39 17.88 2.69 3.16
CA CYS A 39 17.28 1.62 2.37
C CYS A 39 17.38 0.30 3.12
N ILE A 40 16.28 -0.14 3.74
CA ILE A 40 16.20 -1.43 4.45
C ILE A 40 15.14 -2.33 3.79
N PRO A 41 15.42 -3.62 3.56
CA PRO A 41 14.42 -4.56 3.08
C PRO A 41 13.43 -4.92 4.19
N LYS A 42 12.12 -4.86 3.90
CA LYS A 42 11.05 -5.27 4.81
C LYS A 42 10.03 -6.16 4.10
N TYR A 43 9.44 -7.09 4.83
CA TYR A 43 8.36 -7.94 4.34
C TYR A 43 7.03 -7.19 4.28
N TYR A 44 6.17 -7.49 3.29
CA TYR A 44 4.84 -6.89 3.15
C TYR A 44 3.84 -7.28 4.26
N GLY A 45 4.10 -8.34 5.01
CA GLY A 45 3.28 -8.79 6.15
C GLY A 45 4.00 -9.84 6.99
N GLU A 46 3.36 -10.25 8.09
CA GLU A 46 3.88 -11.23 9.05
C GLU A 46 3.52 -12.68 8.66
N ASP A 47 2.41 -12.87 7.96
CA ASP A 47 1.92 -14.19 7.54
C ASP A 47 2.34 -14.54 6.10
N ALA A 48 2.74 -15.79 5.87
CA ALA A 48 3.32 -16.28 4.61
C ALA A 48 2.39 -16.23 3.37
N THR A 49 1.11 -15.88 3.54
CA THR A 49 0.11 -15.60 2.50
C THR A 49 0.02 -14.12 2.11
N ALA A 50 0.69 -13.22 2.83
CA ALA A 50 0.62 -11.78 2.59
C ALA A 50 1.30 -11.38 1.26
N LEU A 51 0.47 -11.01 0.28
CA LEU A 51 0.71 -10.11 -0.85
C LEU A 51 2.18 -10.04 -1.37
N ARG A 52 2.65 -11.12 -1.98
CA ARG A 52 3.90 -11.09 -2.77
C ARG A 52 3.68 -10.24 -4.03
N ARG A 53 4.57 -9.27 -4.28
CA ARG A 53 4.53 -8.42 -5.47
C ARG A 53 5.61 -8.83 -6.48
N TYR A 54 5.50 -8.40 -7.72
CA TYR A 54 6.55 -8.65 -8.71
C TYR A 54 7.75 -7.75 -8.48
N CYS A 55 8.96 -8.30 -8.58
CA CYS A 55 10.19 -7.54 -8.47
C CYS A 55 10.28 -6.53 -9.62
N ARG A 56 10.43 -5.25 -9.29
CA ARG A 56 10.46 -4.16 -10.28
C ARG A 56 11.64 -4.31 -11.24
N ARG A 57 12.86 -4.45 -10.72
CA ARG A 57 14.08 -4.62 -11.53
C ARG A 57 14.03 -5.84 -12.44
N CYS A 58 13.47 -6.96 -11.97
CA CYS A 58 13.28 -8.15 -12.83
C CYS A 58 12.26 -7.88 -13.94
N SER A 59 11.15 -7.22 -13.62
CA SER A 59 10.14 -6.83 -14.60
C SER A 59 10.73 -5.90 -15.66
N ASP A 60 11.56 -4.94 -15.26
CA ASP A 60 12.23 -3.99 -16.18
C ASP A 60 13.26 -4.70 -17.08
N ALA A 61 13.90 -5.76 -16.58
CA ALA A 61 14.77 -6.65 -17.36
C ALA A 61 14.00 -7.70 -18.20
N GLY A 62 12.67 -7.63 -18.28
CA GLY A 62 11.81 -8.53 -19.05
C GLY A 62 11.33 -9.79 -18.32
N ASN A 63 11.80 -10.06 -17.10
CA ASN A 63 11.36 -11.21 -16.30
C ASN A 63 10.24 -10.82 -15.32
N LYS A 64 9.00 -10.86 -15.81
CA LYS A 64 7.78 -10.47 -15.08
C LYS A 64 7.22 -11.54 -14.14
N THR A 65 7.88 -12.70 -13.98
CA THR A 65 7.35 -13.80 -13.15
C THR A 65 7.90 -13.82 -11.73
N VAL A 66 9.02 -13.11 -11.50
CA VAL A 66 9.71 -13.10 -10.21
C VAL A 66 8.89 -12.34 -9.16
N LYS A 67 8.25 -13.09 -8.25
CA LYS A 67 7.56 -12.56 -7.09
C LYS A 67 8.54 -12.39 -5.92
N THR A 68 8.32 -11.36 -5.11
CA THR A 68 9.09 -11.06 -3.92
C THR A 68 8.16 -10.69 -2.76
N PRO A 69 8.42 -11.21 -1.55
CA PRO A 69 7.69 -10.82 -0.35
C PRO A 69 8.26 -9.56 0.31
N ILE A 70 9.38 -9.02 -0.21
CA ILE A 70 10.07 -7.87 0.38
C ILE A 70 9.97 -6.61 -0.50
N TYR A 71 10.15 -5.46 0.14
CA TYR A 71 10.25 -4.15 -0.49
C TYR A 71 11.25 -3.26 0.25
N CYS A 72 11.73 -2.22 -0.43
CA CYS A 72 12.54 -1.18 0.22
C CYS A 72 11.63 -0.21 0.98
N THR A 73 11.89 0.02 2.27
CA THR A 73 11.09 0.94 3.11
C THR A 73 11.22 2.41 2.70
N LYS A 74 12.35 2.80 2.11
CA LYS A 74 12.60 4.17 1.62
C LYS A 74 12.03 4.38 0.21
N CYS A 75 12.37 3.50 -0.73
CA CYS A 75 11.98 3.62 -2.13
C CYS A 75 10.58 3.05 -2.43
N LEU A 76 9.98 2.33 -1.48
CA LEU A 76 8.67 1.67 -1.59
C LEU A 76 8.52 0.74 -2.80
N VAL A 77 9.64 0.21 -3.30
CA VAL A 77 9.72 -0.65 -4.48
C VAL A 77 9.90 -2.13 -4.09
N PRO A 78 9.13 -3.06 -4.68
CA PRO A 78 9.36 -4.50 -4.50
C PRO A 78 10.63 -4.95 -5.23
N LEU A 79 11.59 -5.52 -4.51
CA LEU A 79 12.85 -6.01 -5.06
C LEU A 79 13.11 -7.44 -4.61
N CYS A 80 13.66 -8.26 -5.49
CA CYS A 80 14.04 -9.63 -5.15
C CYS A 80 15.31 -9.64 -4.27
N LEU A 81 15.33 -10.49 -3.25
CA LEU A 81 16.53 -10.80 -2.47
C LEU A 81 16.58 -12.32 -2.28
N ASN A 82 17.40 -12.99 -3.07
CA ASN A 82 17.64 -14.43 -2.98
C ASN A 82 19.12 -14.73 -3.23
N SER A 83 19.56 -15.95 -2.89
CA SER A 83 20.97 -16.34 -2.99
C SER A 83 21.55 -16.29 -4.41
N LYS A 84 20.72 -16.38 -5.45
CA LYS A 84 21.16 -16.35 -6.86
C LYS A 84 21.15 -14.96 -7.46
N LYS A 85 20.28 -14.07 -6.96
CA LYS A 85 20.03 -12.75 -7.52
C LYS A 85 19.59 -11.79 -6.41
N ASN A 86 20.38 -10.75 -6.21
CA ASN A 86 20.09 -9.67 -5.29
C ASN A 86 19.67 -8.42 -6.08
N CYS A 87 18.38 -8.27 -6.34
CA CYS A 87 17.84 -7.08 -6.97
C CYS A 87 17.83 -5.87 -6.02
N PHE A 88 17.84 -6.11 -4.71
CA PHE A 88 17.83 -5.06 -3.70
C PHE A 88 19.14 -4.29 -3.72
N GLU A 89 20.26 -4.98 -3.61
CA GLU A 89 21.60 -4.37 -3.67
C GLU A 89 21.81 -3.65 -5.00
N ALA A 90 21.59 -4.34 -6.12
CA ALA A 90 21.79 -3.75 -7.45
C ALA A 90 20.85 -2.59 -7.80
N TRP A 91 19.78 -2.34 -7.02
CA TRP A 91 18.96 -1.13 -7.15
C TRP A 91 19.59 0.08 -6.44
N HIS A 92 20.35 -0.15 -5.37
CA HIS A 92 20.93 0.91 -4.54
C HIS A 92 22.44 1.13 -4.75
N THR A 93 23.14 0.20 -5.40
CA THR A 93 24.57 0.32 -5.73
C THR A 93 24.81 1.05 -7.06
N SER A 94 23.79 1.15 -7.91
CA SER A 94 23.88 1.84 -9.21
C SER A 94 23.46 3.32 -9.15
N ASP A 95 23.45 3.89 -7.95
CA ASP A 95 23.35 5.33 -7.69
C ASP A 95 24.77 5.92 -7.53
#